data_AF-A0A3N5MWQ9-F1
#
_entry.id   AF-A0A3N5MWQ9-F1
#
_cell.length_a   1.000
_cell.length_b   1.000
_cell.length_c   1.000
_cell.angle_alpha   90.00
_cell.angle_beta   90.00
_cell.angle_gamma   90.00
#
_symmetry.space_group_name_H-M   'P 1'
#
loop_
_entity.id
_entity.type
_entity.pdbx_description
1 polymer ?
#
loop_
_entity_poly.entity_id
_entity_poly.type
_entity_poly.pdbx_seq_one_letter_code
_entity_poly.pdbx_strand_id
1 'polypeptide(L)'
;MTLVIYHHYQKVDKNHTRHSYLIDVGDEIEVQQIMEYKWKVFDSVILKPPHPRTRFFELVIREYHDISSSFIDDLHIVPVIAKQNPDLKLLGITLKKGNWVINDRIYKKTNTTEIQWIYSDDFHLFAITHAAEPLDVVVDQIVTRVDDIASSIKSGYRIPSHMENQRTRREEFNAATDSQNGVTINKTAVLKHPEFQLIAELGDGDRKKMQDEILRDLIALGATIDTFGGSNRIIAKIEIPEKTDINQQLAHIEELQDLGWLFE
;
A
#
# COMPACT_ATOMS: atom_id res chain seq x y z
N MET A 1 21.23 16.32 -8.09
CA MET A 1 19.89 16.82 -8.45
C MET A 1 19.19 15.71 -9.19
N THR A 2 18.10 15.22 -8.62
CA THR A 2 17.27 14.17 -9.20
C THR A 2 16.35 14.75 -10.27
N LEU A 3 16.18 14.05 -11.39
CA LEU A 3 15.34 14.53 -12.50
C LEU A 3 14.76 13.40 -13.35
N VAL A 4 13.64 13.67 -14.00
CA VAL A 4 13.04 12.79 -15.01
C VAL A 4 13.83 12.92 -16.32
N ILE A 5 14.46 11.83 -16.77
CA ILE A 5 15.27 11.78 -18.00
C ILE A 5 14.55 11.13 -19.18
N TYR A 6 13.45 10.43 -18.91
CA TYR A 6 12.63 9.79 -19.94
C TYR A 6 11.19 9.67 -19.46
N HIS A 7 10.25 9.88 -20.38
CA HIS A 7 8.84 9.67 -20.16
C HIS A 7 8.23 8.98 -21.37
N HIS A 8 7.44 7.95 -21.11
CA HIS A 8 6.61 7.28 -22.09
C HIS A 8 5.21 7.11 -21.53
N TYR A 9 4.20 7.26 -22.37
CA TYR A 9 2.82 6.94 -22.00
C TYR A 9 2.19 6.01 -23.03
N GLN A 10 1.28 5.17 -22.55
CA GLN A 10 0.54 4.22 -23.35
C GLN A 10 -0.90 4.19 -22.88
N LYS A 11 -1.85 4.34 -23.82
CA LYS A 11 -3.27 4.12 -23.54
C LYS A 11 -3.50 2.63 -23.30
N VAL A 12 -4.02 2.27 -22.13
CA VAL A 12 -4.27 0.88 -21.72
C VAL A 12 -5.67 0.45 -22.14
N ASP A 13 -6.67 1.28 -21.84
CA ASP A 13 -8.05 1.09 -22.28
C ASP A 13 -8.73 2.43 -22.51
N LYS A 14 -10.07 2.46 -22.59
CA LYS A 14 -10.83 3.68 -22.87
C LYS A 14 -10.54 4.79 -21.83
N ASN A 15 -10.41 4.40 -20.57
CA ASN A 15 -10.35 5.30 -19.44
C ASN A 15 -8.98 5.30 -18.75
N HIS A 16 -8.06 4.38 -19.07
CA HIS A 16 -6.76 4.34 -18.41
C HIS A 16 -5.59 4.68 -19.34
N THR A 17 -4.71 5.53 -18.82
CA THR A 17 -3.40 5.82 -19.42
C THR A 17 -2.31 5.37 -18.46
N ARG A 18 -1.33 4.62 -18.96
CA ARG A 18 -0.15 4.23 -18.18
C ARG A 18 1.01 5.12 -18.56
N HIS A 19 1.62 5.74 -17.56
CA HIS A 19 2.81 6.56 -17.66
C HIS A 19 3.99 5.81 -17.07
N SER A 20 5.13 5.88 -17.74
CA SER A 20 6.40 5.32 -17.30
C SER A 20 7.46 6.42 -17.39
N TYR A 21 8.01 6.76 -16.24
CA TYR A 21 9.06 7.77 -16.08
C TYR A 21 10.34 7.08 -15.64
N LEU A 22 11.47 7.51 -16.20
CA LEU A 22 12.79 7.15 -15.70
C LEU A 22 13.37 8.35 -14.96
N ILE A 23 13.64 8.15 -13.68
CA ILE A 23 14.20 9.14 -12.76
C ILE A 23 15.68 8.83 -12.56
N ASP A 24 16.53 9.84 -12.71
CA ASP A 24 17.98 9.78 -12.49
C ASP A 24 18.33 10.53 -11.19
N VAL A 25 18.96 9.85 -10.23
CA VAL A 25 19.42 10.45 -8.94
C VAL A 25 20.87 10.99 -8.98
N GLY A 26 21.46 11.03 -10.18
CA GLY A 26 22.80 11.56 -10.45
C GLY A 26 23.94 10.57 -10.19
N ASP A 27 24.01 10.03 -8.96
CA ASP A 27 25.03 9.06 -8.53
C ASP A 27 24.37 7.79 -8.03
N GLU A 28 25.10 6.67 -8.15
CA GLU A 28 24.62 5.40 -7.61
C GLU A 28 24.44 5.46 -6.09
N ILE A 29 23.27 5.03 -5.64
CA ILE A 29 22.93 4.86 -4.24
C ILE A 29 22.69 3.40 -3.91
N GLU A 30 22.89 3.06 -2.65
CA GLU A 30 22.61 1.73 -2.12
C GLU A 30 21.09 1.54 -1.93
N VAL A 31 20.58 0.41 -2.41
CA VAL A 31 19.15 0.08 -2.41
C VAL A 31 18.90 -0.95 -1.33
N GLN A 32 18.54 -0.49 -0.13
CA GLN A 32 18.11 -1.39 0.93
C GLN A 32 16.79 -2.06 0.57
N GLN A 33 16.74 -3.37 0.75
CA GLN A 33 15.59 -4.18 0.36
C GLN A 33 14.91 -4.79 1.58
N ILE A 34 13.60 -4.91 1.48
CA ILE A 34 12.77 -5.61 2.44
C ILE A 34 12.20 -6.86 1.76
N MET A 35 12.11 -7.94 2.52
CA MET A 35 11.40 -9.15 2.14
C MET A 35 10.11 -9.23 2.97
N GLU A 36 8.98 -9.24 2.27
CA GLU A 36 7.65 -9.39 2.85
C GLU A 36 7.10 -10.78 2.54
N TYR A 37 6.42 -11.37 3.53
CA TYR A 37 5.71 -12.63 3.36
C TYR A 37 4.24 -12.36 3.14
N LYS A 38 3.68 -12.84 2.02
CA LYS A 38 2.27 -12.59 1.67
C LYS A 38 1.25 -13.15 2.66
N TRP A 39 1.67 -14.16 3.44
CA TRP A 39 0.84 -14.84 4.44
C TRP A 39 1.10 -14.32 5.86
N LYS A 40 2.06 -13.40 6.02
CA LYS A 40 2.43 -12.79 7.29
C LYS A 40 2.89 -11.35 7.07
N VAL A 41 1.91 -10.47 6.91
CA VAL A 41 2.10 -9.03 6.64
C VAL A 41 2.98 -8.35 7.71
N PHE A 42 3.08 -8.90 8.92
CA PHE A 42 3.87 -8.32 10.01
C PHE A 42 5.28 -8.90 10.17
N ASP A 43 5.66 -9.94 9.42
CA ASP A 43 6.98 -10.59 9.52
C ASP A 43 7.93 -10.09 8.39
N SER A 44 7.90 -8.79 8.08
CA SER A 44 8.81 -8.23 7.07
C SER A 44 10.26 -8.18 7.58
N VAL A 45 11.21 -8.52 6.71
CA VAL A 45 12.63 -8.65 7.06
C VAL A 45 13.44 -7.71 6.17
N ILE A 46 14.10 -6.73 6.79
CA ILE A 46 15.13 -5.93 6.12
C ILE A 46 16.30 -6.86 5.80
N LEU A 47 16.64 -6.97 4.52
CA LEU A 47 17.74 -7.82 4.08
C LEU A 47 19.07 -7.26 4.56
N LYS A 48 20.02 -8.12 4.92
CA LYS A 48 21.37 -7.68 5.31
C LYS A 48 22.20 -7.34 4.07
N PRO A 49 23.23 -6.47 4.19
CA PRO A 49 24.20 -6.23 3.13
C PRO A 49 24.85 -7.53 2.60
N PRO A 50 25.38 -7.54 1.36
CA PRO A 50 25.50 -6.41 0.45
C PRO A 50 24.17 -6.06 -0.25
N HIS A 51 23.87 -4.77 -0.32
CA HIS A 51 22.71 -4.28 -1.04
C HIS A 51 23.06 -3.95 -2.49
N PRO A 52 22.12 -4.15 -3.44
CA PRO A 52 22.31 -3.70 -4.81
C PRO A 52 22.42 -2.17 -4.88
N ARG A 53 23.02 -1.67 -5.95
CA ARG A 53 23.16 -0.23 -6.21
C ARG A 53 22.40 0.16 -7.46
N THR A 54 21.87 1.38 -7.46
CA THR A 54 21.31 1.97 -8.67
C THR A 54 21.48 3.48 -8.71
N ARG A 55 21.49 4.01 -9.94
CA ARG A 55 21.33 5.44 -10.25
C ARG A 55 19.91 5.79 -10.73
N PHE A 56 19.12 4.79 -11.12
CA PHE A 56 17.85 5.01 -11.81
C PHE A 56 16.67 4.38 -11.08
N PHE A 57 15.54 5.06 -11.16
CA PHE A 57 14.25 4.57 -10.69
C PHE A 57 13.24 4.63 -11.83
N GLU A 58 12.47 3.55 -12.00
CA GLU A 58 11.30 3.55 -12.86
C GLU A 58 10.07 3.88 -12.02
N LEU A 59 9.40 4.97 -12.36
CA LEU A 59 8.10 5.33 -11.81
C LEU A 59 7.02 4.98 -12.84
N VAL A 60 6.12 4.10 -12.46
CA VAL A 60 4.95 3.73 -13.26
C VAL A 60 3.72 4.29 -12.57
N ILE A 61 2.94 5.09 -13.28
CA ILE A 61 1.67 5.63 -12.81
C ILE A 61 0.58 5.19 -13.78
N ARG A 62 -0.54 4.69 -13.27
CA ARG A 62 -1.76 4.49 -14.03
C ARG A 62 -2.73 5.59 -13.66
N GLU A 63 -3.11 6.38 -14.65
CA GLU A 63 -4.09 7.43 -14.54
C GLU A 63 -5.43 6.91 -15.07
N TYR A 64 -6.49 7.06 -14.27
CA TYR A 64 -7.87 6.87 -14.70
C TYR A 64 -8.46 8.21 -15.11
N HIS A 65 -9.16 8.23 -16.23
CA HIS A 65 -9.86 9.38 -16.78
C HIS A 65 -11.36 9.09 -16.81
N ASP A 66 -12.11 9.96 -16.16
CA ASP A 66 -13.55 10.11 -16.33
C ASP A 66 -13.84 11.36 -17.17
N ILE A 67 -15.10 11.56 -17.56
CA ILE A 67 -15.57 12.62 -18.48
C ILE A 67 -15.06 14.01 -18.08
N SER A 68 -14.86 14.28 -16.79
CA SER A 68 -14.48 15.60 -16.26
C SER A 68 -13.27 15.60 -15.32
N SER A 69 -12.66 14.45 -15.04
CA SER A 69 -11.60 14.36 -14.03
C SER A 69 -10.63 13.24 -14.33
N SER A 70 -9.42 13.36 -13.79
CA SER A 70 -8.46 12.27 -13.77
C SER A 70 -7.95 12.02 -12.36
N PHE A 71 -7.58 10.77 -12.10
CA PHE A 71 -7.12 10.33 -10.80
C PHE A 71 -5.99 9.31 -10.98
N ILE A 72 -5.09 9.26 -10.01
CA ILE A 72 -4.10 8.20 -9.92
C ILE A 72 -4.80 6.93 -9.42
N ASP A 73 -4.85 5.92 -10.29
CA ASP A 73 -5.43 4.60 -10.01
C ASP A 73 -4.39 3.67 -9.37
N ASP A 74 -3.15 3.74 -9.85
CA ASP A 74 -2.05 2.91 -9.37
C ASP A 74 -0.71 3.64 -9.54
N LEU A 75 0.25 3.36 -8.65
CA LEU A 75 1.57 3.96 -8.67
C LEU A 75 2.59 2.98 -8.09
N HIS A 76 3.65 2.76 -8.85
CA HIS A 76 4.73 1.88 -8.46
C HIS A 76 6.07 2.54 -8.79
N ILE A 77 6.99 2.57 -7.83
CA ILE A 77 8.36 3.04 -8.04
C ILE A 77 9.35 1.93 -7.71
N VAL A 78 10.25 1.65 -8.64
CA VAL A 78 11.19 0.53 -8.53
C VAL A 78 12.61 1.01 -8.88
N PRO A 79 13.63 0.67 -8.08
CA PRO A 79 15.01 0.87 -8.47
C PRO A 79 15.36 -0.03 -9.67
N VAL A 80 15.99 0.52 -10.70
CA VAL A 80 16.23 -0.19 -11.98
C VAL A 80 17.63 -0.01 -12.52
N ILE A 81 18.11 -0.97 -13.29
CA ILE A 81 19.31 -0.82 -14.11
C ILE A 81 18.87 -0.39 -15.51
N ALA A 82 19.21 0.84 -15.90
CA ALA A 82 18.85 1.40 -17.19
C ALA A 82 20.09 1.80 -18.01
N LYS A 83 19.96 1.77 -19.34
CA LYS A 83 21.00 2.20 -20.27
C LYS A 83 20.40 3.02 -21.40
N GLN A 84 21.12 4.05 -21.83
CA GLN A 84 20.78 4.79 -23.03
C GLN A 84 21.39 4.09 -24.25
N ASN A 85 20.55 3.72 -25.22
CA ASN A 85 21.01 3.30 -26.54
C ASN A 85 21.52 4.52 -27.31
N PRO A 86 22.60 4.39 -28.09
CA PRO A 86 23.12 5.50 -28.88
C PRO A 86 22.16 5.90 -30.01
N ASP A 87 22.28 7.14 -30.46
CA ASP A 87 21.65 7.60 -31.70
C ASP A 87 22.16 6.76 -32.89
N LEU A 88 21.24 6.32 -33.74
CA LEU A 88 21.59 5.76 -35.04
C LEU A 88 21.86 6.91 -36.01
N LYS A 89 23.12 7.10 -36.40
CA LYS A 89 23.54 8.13 -37.35
C LYS A 89 24.10 7.51 -38.64
N LEU A 90 23.76 8.08 -39.79
CA LEU A 90 24.33 7.75 -41.09
C LEU A 90 24.79 9.05 -41.76
N LEU A 91 26.07 9.13 -42.14
CA LEU A 91 26.66 10.30 -42.80
C LEU A 91 26.41 11.63 -42.05
N GLY A 92 26.46 11.59 -40.72
CA GLY A 92 26.21 12.77 -39.86
C GLY A 92 24.73 13.10 -39.62
N ILE A 93 23.80 12.41 -40.30
CA ILE A 93 22.35 12.58 -40.12
C ILE A 93 21.86 11.58 -39.07
N THR A 94 21.19 12.06 -38.02
CA THR A 94 20.53 11.21 -37.01
C THR A 94 19.27 10.59 -37.62
N LEU A 95 19.33 9.29 -37.94
CA LEU A 95 18.21 8.51 -38.47
C LEU A 95 17.22 8.10 -37.38
N LYS A 96 17.72 7.78 -36.18
CA LYS A 96 16.91 7.42 -35.02
C LYS A 96 17.58 7.93 -33.77
N LYS A 97 16.86 8.69 -32.95
CA LYS A 97 17.35 9.05 -31.62
C LYS A 97 17.47 7.80 -30.74
N GLY A 98 18.53 7.78 -29.94
CA GLY A 98 18.72 6.81 -28.88
C GLY A 98 17.52 6.79 -27.93
N ASN A 99 17.21 5.62 -27.37
CA ASN A 99 16.16 5.48 -26.38
C ASN A 99 16.74 4.91 -25.08
N TRP A 100 16.08 5.18 -23.97
CA TRP A 100 16.35 4.51 -22.71
C TRP A 100 15.73 3.13 -22.70
N VAL A 101 16.49 2.15 -22.20
CA VAL A 101 16.04 0.78 -22.00
C VAL A 101 16.33 0.39 -20.55
N ILE A 102 15.31 -0.13 -19.89
CA ILE A 102 15.42 -0.74 -18.57
C ILE A 102 15.85 -2.20 -18.79
N ASN A 103 17.05 -2.53 -18.35
CA ASN A 103 17.63 -3.87 -18.48
C ASN A 103 17.17 -4.79 -17.36
N ASP A 104 17.07 -4.26 -16.14
CA ASP A 104 16.69 -5.05 -14.97
C ASP A 104 15.95 -4.18 -13.94
N ARG A 105 15.07 -4.81 -13.16
CA ARG A 105 14.35 -4.19 -12.04
C ARG A 105 14.83 -4.85 -10.75
N ILE A 106 15.26 -4.04 -9.78
CA ILE A 106 15.70 -4.51 -8.47
C ILE A 106 14.46 -4.79 -7.62
N TYR A 107 13.75 -5.85 -8.01
CA TYR A 107 12.47 -6.26 -7.46
C TYR A 107 12.26 -7.75 -7.75
N LYS A 108 11.73 -8.50 -6.79
CA LYS A 108 11.46 -9.93 -6.96
C LYS A 108 10.17 -10.33 -6.27
N LYS A 109 9.18 -10.77 -7.05
CA LYS A 109 7.93 -11.32 -6.54
C LYS A 109 7.88 -12.83 -6.75
N THR A 110 7.50 -13.57 -5.72
CA THR A 110 7.16 -14.99 -5.78
C THR A 110 5.72 -15.21 -5.28
N ASN A 111 5.27 -16.46 -5.20
CA ASN A 111 3.95 -16.78 -4.68
C ASN A 111 3.81 -16.48 -3.18
N THR A 112 4.90 -16.60 -2.43
CA THR A 112 4.89 -16.50 -0.96
C THR A 112 5.62 -15.28 -0.43
N THR A 113 6.50 -14.68 -1.23
CA THR A 113 7.36 -13.59 -0.82
C THR A 113 7.47 -12.50 -1.87
N GLU A 114 7.75 -11.30 -1.42
CA GLU A 114 8.03 -10.13 -2.25
C GLU A 114 9.27 -9.44 -1.70
N ILE A 115 10.26 -9.21 -2.56
CA ILE A 115 11.48 -8.48 -2.23
C ILE A 115 11.42 -7.18 -3.01
N GLN A 116 11.33 -6.08 -2.28
CA GLN A 116 11.16 -4.75 -2.83
C GLN A 116 12.06 -3.75 -2.12
N TRP A 117 12.11 -2.53 -2.64
CA TRP A 117 12.83 -1.44 -2.00
C TRP A 117 12.15 -1.05 -0.69
N ILE A 118 12.92 -0.73 0.35
CA ILE A 118 12.38 -0.46 1.69
C ILE A 118 11.38 0.70 1.73
N TYR A 119 11.42 1.62 0.76
CA TYR A 119 10.50 2.76 0.67
C TYR A 119 9.29 2.51 -0.23
N SER A 120 9.11 1.31 -0.80
CA SER A 120 8.04 1.05 -1.77
C SER A 120 6.66 1.39 -1.17
N ASP A 121 6.44 1.02 0.10
CA ASP A 121 5.20 1.32 0.83
C ASP A 121 4.97 2.82 1.08
N ASP A 122 6.04 3.61 1.25
CA ASP A 122 5.91 5.07 1.37
C ASP A 122 5.25 5.66 0.12
N PHE A 123 5.57 5.11 -1.06
CA PHE A 123 5.00 5.56 -2.33
C PHE A 123 3.62 4.96 -2.62
N HIS A 124 3.30 3.76 -2.13
CA HIS A 124 1.93 3.23 -2.17
C HIS A 124 0.97 4.11 -1.34
N LEU A 125 1.39 4.50 -0.13
CA LEU A 125 0.61 5.43 0.71
C LEU A 125 0.49 6.82 0.10
N PHE A 126 1.56 7.28 -0.55
CA PHE A 126 1.56 8.53 -1.29
C PHE A 126 0.49 8.53 -2.40
N ALA A 127 0.38 7.43 -3.17
CA ALA A 127 -0.60 7.29 -4.23
C ALA A 127 -2.05 7.41 -3.73
N ILE A 128 -2.34 6.79 -2.58
CA ILE A 128 -3.67 6.85 -1.95
C ILE A 128 -4.00 8.28 -1.49
N THR A 129 -3.02 8.96 -0.90
CA THR A 129 -3.23 10.29 -0.30
C THR A 129 -3.28 11.41 -1.33
N HIS A 130 -2.65 11.24 -2.48
CA HIS A 130 -2.55 12.25 -3.55
C HIS A 130 -3.31 11.81 -4.83
N ALA A 131 -4.23 10.85 -4.70
CA ALA A 131 -4.92 10.24 -5.85
C ALA A 131 -5.69 11.23 -6.74
N ALA A 132 -6.17 12.33 -6.17
CA ALA A 132 -6.92 13.36 -6.89
C ALA A 132 -6.06 14.54 -7.37
N GLU A 133 -4.76 14.52 -7.11
CA GLU A 133 -3.87 15.58 -7.57
C GLU A 133 -3.53 15.44 -9.06
N PRO A 134 -3.25 16.55 -9.75
CA PRO A 134 -2.77 16.52 -11.12
C PRO A 134 -1.49 15.68 -11.26
N LEU A 135 -1.38 14.92 -12.36
CA LEU A 135 -0.27 14.01 -12.60
C LEU A 135 1.11 14.68 -12.53
N ASP A 136 1.25 15.90 -13.03
CA ASP A 136 2.50 16.66 -13.00
C ASP A 136 2.92 17.02 -11.58
N VAL A 137 1.96 17.38 -10.73
CA VAL A 137 2.20 17.65 -9.29
C VAL A 137 2.64 16.38 -8.58
N VAL A 138 1.93 15.26 -8.81
CA VAL A 138 2.27 13.94 -8.27
C VAL A 138 3.69 13.53 -8.64
N VAL A 139 4.07 13.69 -9.92
CA VAL A 139 5.41 13.34 -10.40
C VAL A 139 6.48 14.22 -9.76
N ASP A 140 6.25 15.53 -9.64
CA ASP A 140 7.21 16.47 -9.03
C ASP A 140 7.45 16.17 -7.55
N GLN A 141 6.38 15.89 -6.80
CA GLN A 141 6.45 15.48 -5.40
C GLN A 141 7.21 14.16 -5.22
N ILE A 142 6.99 13.17 -6.10
CA ILE A 142 7.72 11.89 -6.08
C ILE A 142 9.20 12.12 -6.38
N VAL A 143 9.54 12.90 -7.41
CA VAL A 143 10.92 13.22 -7.77
C VAL A 143 11.64 13.90 -6.61
N THR A 144 10.98 14.86 -5.96
CA THR A 144 11.49 15.55 -4.77
C THR A 144 11.72 14.56 -3.63
N ARG A 145 10.77 13.66 -3.36
CA ARG A 145 10.90 12.65 -2.31
C ARG A 145 12.04 11.67 -2.58
N VAL A 146 12.23 11.27 -3.85
CA VAL A 146 13.36 10.43 -4.25
C VAL A 146 14.69 11.16 -4.08
N ASP A 147 14.75 12.47 -4.38
CA ASP A 147 15.94 13.30 -4.16
C ASP A 147 16.31 13.38 -2.68
N ASP A 148 15.32 13.58 -1.80
CA ASP A 148 15.52 13.59 -0.34
C ASP A 148 16.09 12.25 0.15
N ILE A 149 15.50 11.13 -0.31
CA ILE A 149 15.97 9.79 0.06
C ILE A 149 17.39 9.57 -0.44
N ALA A 150 17.67 9.85 -1.72
CA ALA A 150 19.00 9.70 -2.31
C ALA A 150 20.04 10.55 -1.59
N SER A 151 19.72 11.80 -1.28
CA SER A 151 20.59 12.72 -0.53
C SER A 151 20.84 12.22 0.90
N SER A 152 19.82 11.67 1.57
CA SER A 152 19.95 11.09 2.92
C SER A 152 20.85 9.85 2.95
N ILE A 153 20.79 9.02 1.92
CA ILE A 153 21.65 7.83 1.78
C ILE A 153 23.09 8.27 1.54
N LYS A 154 23.31 9.26 0.66
CA LYS A 154 24.65 9.79 0.35
C LYS A 154 25.31 10.48 1.54
N SER A 155 24.52 11.12 2.41
CA SER A 155 25.03 11.77 3.63
C SER A 155 25.32 10.78 4.77
N GLY A 156 24.89 9.53 4.65
CA GLY A 156 25.00 8.50 5.69
C GLY A 156 23.90 8.55 6.75
N TYR A 157 23.01 9.55 6.70
CA TYR A 157 21.89 9.71 7.63
C TYR A 157 20.56 9.43 6.93
N ARG A 158 20.30 8.14 6.72
CA ARG A 158 19.12 7.67 5.98
C ARG A 158 17.81 8.02 6.72
N ILE A 159 16.84 8.55 5.98
CA ILE A 159 15.47 8.78 6.47
C ILE A 159 14.80 7.42 6.74
N PRO A 160 14.20 7.17 7.91
CA PRO A 160 13.50 5.92 8.17
C PRO A 160 12.27 5.79 7.27
N SER A 161 12.03 4.58 6.75
CA SER A 161 10.82 4.26 5.98
C SER A 161 9.58 4.24 6.88
N HIS A 162 8.40 4.38 6.31
CA HIS A 162 7.15 4.23 7.07
C HIS A 162 7.05 2.87 7.78
N MET A 163 7.49 1.79 7.13
CA MET A 163 7.56 0.44 7.71
C MET A 163 8.42 0.40 8.98
N GLU A 164 9.61 1.00 8.94
CA GLU A 164 10.48 1.07 10.12
C GLU A 164 9.86 1.90 11.24
N ASN A 165 9.25 3.03 10.91
CA ASN A 165 8.53 3.86 11.88
C ASN A 165 7.34 3.11 12.51
N GLN A 166 6.65 2.25 11.76
CA GLN A 166 5.61 1.38 12.32
C GLN A 166 6.20 0.33 13.25
N ARG A 167 7.34 -0.27 12.89
CA ARG A 167 8.01 -1.27 13.72
C ARG A 167 8.51 -0.67 15.04
N THR A 168 9.19 0.47 15.02
CA THR A 168 9.66 1.16 16.22
C THR A 168 8.50 1.49 17.16
N ARG A 169 7.41 2.04 16.62
CA ARG A 169 6.20 2.33 17.43
C ARG A 169 5.59 1.08 18.07
N ARG A 170 5.61 -0.06 17.39
CA ARG A 170 5.14 -1.34 17.95
C ARG A 170 6.06 -1.85 19.05
N GLU A 171 7.37 -1.78 18.85
CA GLU A 171 8.36 -2.19 19.85
C GLU A 171 8.26 -1.33 21.12
N GLU A 172 8.07 -0.01 20.97
CA GLU A 172 7.81 0.93 22.06
C GLU A 172 6.50 0.62 22.79
N PHE A 173 5.42 0.33 22.06
CA PHE A 173 4.14 -0.05 22.64
C PHE A 173 4.25 -1.37 23.45
N ASN A 174 4.93 -2.37 22.89
CA ASN A 174 5.15 -3.65 23.57
C ASN A 174 6.00 -3.47 24.83
N ALA A 175 7.07 -2.68 24.76
CA ALA A 175 7.92 -2.37 25.91
C ALA A 175 7.16 -1.60 27.00
N ALA A 176 6.30 -0.64 26.63
CA ALA A 176 5.44 0.07 27.57
C ALA A 176 4.46 -0.89 28.26
N THR A 177 3.86 -1.81 27.50
CA THR A 177 2.96 -2.86 28.02
C THR A 177 3.70 -3.80 28.98
N ASP A 178 4.91 -4.21 28.63
CA ASP A 178 5.75 -5.08 29.47
C ASP A 178 6.24 -4.37 30.73
N SER A 179 6.50 -3.07 30.67
CA SER A 179 6.90 -2.25 31.84
C SER A 179 5.77 -2.03 32.86
N GLN A 180 4.51 -2.17 32.43
CA GLN A 180 3.32 -2.06 33.29
C GLN A 180 2.94 -3.40 33.97
N ASN A 181 3.66 -4.50 33.70
CA ASN A 181 3.43 -5.83 34.29
C ASN A 181 3.95 -5.98 35.74
N GLY A 182 3.79 -4.93 36.56
CA GLY A 182 3.51 -5.08 38.00
C GLY A 182 2.02 -5.21 38.30
N VAL A 183 1.15 -4.94 37.32
CA VAL A 183 -0.27 -5.26 37.37
C VAL A 183 -0.49 -6.52 36.55
N THR A 184 -0.89 -7.59 37.22
CA THR A 184 -1.20 -8.89 36.62
C THR A 184 -2.37 -8.76 35.64
N ILE A 185 -2.10 -8.39 34.40
CA ILE A 185 -3.06 -8.58 33.31
C ILE A 185 -2.95 -10.05 32.93
N ASN A 186 -3.92 -10.85 33.38
CA ASN A 186 -3.99 -12.27 33.08
C ASN A 186 -3.77 -12.50 31.58
N LYS A 187 -2.75 -13.28 31.25
CA LYS A 187 -2.50 -13.85 29.93
C LYS A 187 -3.67 -14.73 29.50
N THR A 188 -4.76 -14.12 29.05
CA THR A 188 -5.77 -14.67 28.14
C THR A 188 -6.72 -13.54 27.76
N ALA A 189 -6.37 -12.83 26.70
CA ALA A 189 -7.35 -12.24 25.82
C ALA A 189 -6.91 -12.57 24.39
N VAL A 190 -7.10 -13.84 24.01
CA VAL A 190 -7.64 -14.08 22.68
C VAL A 190 -8.81 -13.11 22.58
N LEU A 191 -8.76 -12.16 21.64
CA LEU A 191 -9.93 -11.42 21.21
C LEU A 191 -10.93 -12.47 20.69
N LYS A 192 -11.68 -13.10 21.61
CA LYS A 192 -13.05 -13.46 21.32
C LYS A 192 -13.68 -12.11 21.04
N HIS A 193 -14.05 -11.90 19.78
CA HIS A 193 -14.88 -10.80 19.34
C HIS A 193 -15.85 -10.43 20.47
N PRO A 194 -15.84 -9.20 21.01
CA PRO A 194 -17.07 -8.71 21.58
C PRO A 194 -18.05 -8.72 20.40
N GLU A 195 -19.11 -9.50 20.53
CA GLU A 195 -20.26 -9.35 19.67
C GLU A 195 -20.69 -7.88 19.81
N PHE A 196 -20.24 -7.06 18.87
CA PHE A 196 -20.73 -5.70 18.72
C PHE A 196 -22.18 -5.83 18.28
N GLN A 197 -23.10 -5.84 19.25
CA GLN A 197 -24.47 -5.42 18.99
C GLN A 197 -24.43 -3.91 18.74
N LEU A 198 -24.13 -3.54 17.49
CA LEU A 198 -24.51 -2.25 16.94
C LEU A 198 -26.03 -2.27 16.75
N ILE A 199 -26.78 -1.98 17.81
CA ILE A 199 -28.15 -1.51 17.67
C ILE A 199 -28.04 -0.03 17.29
N ALA A 200 -27.92 0.24 15.99
CA ALA A 200 -28.20 1.55 15.44
C ALA A 200 -29.56 1.45 14.73
N GLU A 201 -30.58 2.03 15.33
CA GLU A 201 -31.87 2.24 14.67
C GLU A 201 -31.62 3.05 13.39
N LEU A 202 -31.89 2.42 12.24
CA LEU A 202 -31.64 2.98 10.91
C LEU A 202 -32.72 4.01 10.54
N GLY A 203 -32.26 5.23 10.21
CA GLY A 203 -32.89 6.05 9.19
C GLY A 203 -32.25 5.77 7.83
N ASP A 204 -33.05 5.62 6.79
CA ASP A 204 -32.73 5.15 5.42
C ASP A 204 -31.75 6.02 4.58
N GLY A 205 -30.97 6.91 5.20
CA GLY A 205 -30.33 8.04 4.50
C GLY A 205 -28.85 7.94 4.14
N ASP A 206 -28.00 7.25 4.90
CA ASP A 206 -26.55 7.60 4.89
C ASP A 206 -25.59 6.42 4.74
N ARG A 207 -25.95 5.45 3.89
CA ARG A 207 -25.16 4.25 3.59
C ARG A 207 -23.74 4.55 3.06
N LYS A 208 -23.58 5.64 2.31
CA LYS A 208 -22.31 6.05 1.70
C LYS A 208 -21.39 6.77 2.70
N LYS A 209 -21.98 7.57 3.58
CA LYS A 209 -21.27 8.29 4.64
C LYS A 209 -20.69 7.34 5.68
N MET A 210 -21.43 6.27 6.00
CA MET A 210 -20.96 5.21 6.88
C MET A 210 -19.83 4.37 6.24
N GLN A 211 -19.89 4.14 4.91
CA GLN A 211 -18.77 3.52 4.19
C GLN A 211 -17.51 4.39 4.26
N ASP A 212 -17.65 5.71 4.11
CA ASP A 212 -16.53 6.66 4.17
C ASP A 212 -15.97 6.83 5.60
N GLU A 213 -16.79 6.64 6.65
CA GLU A 213 -16.33 6.61 8.04
C GLU A 213 -15.59 5.30 8.36
N ILE A 214 -16.13 4.15 7.96
CA ILE A 214 -15.46 2.85 8.12
C ILE A 214 -14.13 2.84 7.36
N LEU A 215 -14.08 3.39 6.14
CA LEU A 215 -12.83 3.52 5.39
C LEU A 215 -11.84 4.46 6.11
N ARG A 216 -12.31 5.59 6.64
CA ARG A 216 -11.46 6.52 7.40
C ARG A 216 -10.88 5.88 8.66
N ASP A 217 -11.66 5.12 9.39
CA ASP A 217 -11.21 4.44 10.61
C ASP A 217 -10.23 3.31 10.31
N LEU A 218 -10.45 2.56 9.21
CA LEU A 218 -9.51 1.52 8.75
C LEU A 218 -8.17 2.10 8.28
N ILE A 219 -8.19 3.27 7.62
CA ILE A 219 -6.99 4.02 7.24
C ILE A 219 -6.28 4.56 8.50
N ALA A 220 -7.02 5.08 9.48
CA ALA A 220 -6.47 5.57 10.75
C ALA A 220 -5.79 4.47 11.60
N LEU A 221 -6.26 3.23 11.46
CA LEU A 221 -5.68 2.04 12.10
C LEU A 221 -4.52 1.41 11.30
N GLY A 222 -4.13 2.02 10.19
CA GLY A 222 -2.99 1.57 9.38
C GLY A 222 -3.25 0.30 8.57
N ALA A 223 -4.51 -0.05 8.35
CA ALA A 223 -4.89 -1.14 7.43
C ALA A 223 -4.96 -0.59 6.00
N THR A 224 -3.93 -0.84 5.20
CA THR A 224 -4.00 -0.64 3.75
C THR A 224 -4.71 -1.80 3.08
N ILE A 225 -5.32 -1.55 1.92
CA ILE A 225 -6.11 -2.49 1.10
C ILE A 225 -5.35 -3.80 0.76
N ASP A 226 -4.03 -3.86 0.95
CA ASP A 226 -3.21 -5.08 0.84
C ASP A 226 -3.40 -6.09 1.98
N THR A 227 -4.20 -5.77 3.02
CA THR A 227 -4.58 -6.78 4.02
C THR A 227 -5.54 -7.84 3.44
N PHE A 228 -6.13 -7.58 2.27
CA PHE A 228 -6.95 -8.54 1.52
C PHE A 228 -6.15 -9.04 0.33
N GLY A 229 -5.22 -9.96 0.60
CA GLY A 229 -4.42 -10.65 -0.41
C GLY A 229 -5.27 -11.04 -1.61
N GLY A 230 -4.78 -10.64 -2.80
CA GLY A 230 -5.46 -10.83 -4.07
C GLY A 230 -6.08 -12.22 -4.22
N SER A 231 -7.41 -12.25 -4.15
CA SER A 231 -8.21 -13.33 -4.70
C SER A 231 -9.51 -12.74 -5.20
N ASN A 232 -9.65 -12.70 -6.53
CA ASN A 232 -10.92 -12.56 -7.26
C ASN A 232 -11.87 -13.76 -7.01
N ARG A 233 -11.93 -14.27 -5.78
CA ARG A 233 -12.79 -15.36 -5.32
C ARG A 233 -13.61 -15.02 -4.07
N ILE A 234 -13.40 -13.86 -3.44
CA ILE A 234 -14.24 -13.39 -2.31
C ILE A 234 -15.26 -12.35 -2.81
N ILE A 235 -15.83 -12.57 -4.00
CA ILE A 235 -17.07 -11.93 -4.44
C ILE A 235 -18.18 -12.98 -4.62
N ALA A 236 -17.88 -14.27 -4.46
CA ALA A 236 -18.88 -15.32 -4.50
C ALA A 236 -19.24 -15.78 -3.08
N LYS A 237 -20.53 -15.59 -2.73
CA LYS A 237 -21.24 -16.00 -1.50
C LYS A 237 -21.11 -15.09 -0.28
N ILE A 238 -21.61 -13.87 -0.42
CA ILE A 238 -22.55 -13.36 0.59
C ILE A 238 -23.94 -13.57 -0.02
N GLU A 239 -24.49 -14.77 0.12
CA GLU A 239 -25.93 -14.99 -0.11
C GLU A 239 -26.65 -14.38 1.08
N ILE A 240 -27.26 -13.22 0.86
CA ILE A 240 -28.18 -12.59 1.80
C ILE A 240 -29.44 -13.48 1.81
N PRO A 241 -29.83 -14.09 2.94
CA PRO A 241 -31.04 -14.89 2.98
C PRO A 241 -32.26 -14.01 2.69
N GLU A 242 -33.16 -14.50 1.82
CA GLU A 242 -34.45 -13.84 1.58
C GLU A 242 -35.27 -13.83 2.87
N LYS A 243 -35.72 -12.62 3.25
CA LYS A 243 -36.72 -12.27 4.28
C LYS A 243 -37.12 -13.43 5.21
N THR A 244 -36.38 -13.58 6.31
CA THR A 244 -36.86 -14.37 7.45
C THR A 244 -37.92 -13.57 8.21
N ASP A 245 -39.12 -14.12 8.34
CA ASP A 245 -40.27 -13.52 9.02
C ASP A 245 -40.01 -13.43 10.53
N ILE A 246 -39.86 -12.20 11.04
CA ILE A 246 -39.46 -11.88 12.42
C ILE A 246 -40.44 -12.47 13.45
N ASN A 247 -41.70 -12.69 13.06
CA ASN A 247 -42.73 -13.24 13.94
C ASN A 247 -42.51 -14.72 14.29
N GLN A 248 -41.82 -15.50 13.44
CA GLN A 248 -41.52 -16.90 13.73
C GLN A 248 -40.40 -17.08 14.78
N GLN A 249 -39.48 -16.11 14.88
CA GLN A 249 -38.36 -16.17 15.83
C GLN A 249 -38.75 -15.66 17.22
N LEU A 250 -39.69 -14.72 17.32
CA LEU A 250 -40.21 -14.25 18.61
C LEU A 250 -40.94 -15.35 19.39
N ALA A 251 -41.69 -16.21 18.69
CA ALA A 251 -42.36 -17.37 19.32
C ALA A 251 -41.37 -18.41 19.87
N HIS A 252 -40.15 -18.48 19.34
CA HIS A 252 -39.11 -19.40 19.82
C HIS A 252 -38.32 -18.85 21.02
N ILE A 253 -38.39 -17.54 21.28
CA ILE A 253 -37.69 -16.89 22.40
C ILE A 253 -38.56 -16.93 23.68
N GLU A 254 -39.90 -16.95 23.57
CA GLU A 254 -40.79 -17.10 24.73
C GLU A 254 -40.70 -18.48 25.40
N GLU A 255 -40.26 -19.54 24.71
CA GLU A 255 -40.09 -20.89 25.29
C GLU A 255 -38.81 -21.07 26.13
N LEU A 256 -37.89 -20.09 26.16
CA LEU A 256 -36.63 -20.19 26.91
C LEU A 256 -36.63 -19.41 28.24
N GLN A 257 -37.78 -18.88 28.66
CA GLN A 257 -37.95 -18.05 29.85
C GLN A 257 -38.15 -18.84 31.16
N ASP A 258 -37.53 -20.02 31.31
CA ASP A 258 -37.68 -20.85 32.52
C ASP A 258 -36.33 -21.35 33.09
N LEU A 259 -35.47 -20.42 33.48
CA LEU A 259 -34.24 -20.69 34.25
C LEU A 259 -34.20 -19.91 35.57
N GLY A 260 -35.32 -19.94 36.30
CA GLY A 260 -35.48 -19.37 37.64
C GLY A 260 -34.69 -20.07 38.77
N TRP A 261 -33.63 -20.82 38.47
CA TRP A 261 -32.81 -21.54 39.47
C TRP A 261 -31.41 -20.93 39.68
N LEU A 262 -31.06 -19.84 38.99
CA LEU A 262 -29.71 -19.25 39.03
C LEU A 262 -29.53 -18.08 40.02
N PHE A 263 -30.51 -17.85 40.91
CA PHE A 263 -30.41 -16.83 41.99
C PHE A 263 -30.91 -17.36 43.35
N GLU A 264 -30.29 -18.43 43.84
CA GLU A 264 -30.09 -18.65 45.30
C GLU A 264 -28.62 -18.41 45.66
#